data_AF-A0A4Q1S9U4-F1
#
_entry.id   AF-A0A4Q1S9U4-F1
#
_cell.length_a   1.000
_cell.length_b   1.000
_cell.length_c   1.000
_cell.angle_alpha   90.00
_cell.angle_beta   90.00
_cell.angle_gamma   90.00
#
_symmetry.space_group_name_H-M   'P 1'
#
loop_
_entity.id
_entity.type
_entity.pdbx_description
1 polymer ?
#
loop_
_entity_poly.entity_id
_entity_poly.type
_entity_poly.pdbx_seq_one_letter_code
_entity_poly.pdbx_strand_id
1 'polypeptide(L)' 'MSQPADLPPIPLEQAQQIRAYAHDLSNALEIILQTSYLLGTLELGEQGQHWRKLLDDGVQQAARVNRNLREYIQHNS' A
#
# COMPACT_ATOMS: atom_id res chain seq x y z
N MET A 1 -36.82 -3.50 -5.31
CA MET A 1 -35.46 -2.94 -5.21
C MET A 1 -34.54 -4.08 -4.85
N SER A 2 -33.67 -4.49 -5.77
CA SER A 2 -32.79 -5.64 -5.55
C SER A 2 -31.67 -5.24 -4.58
N GLN A 3 -31.57 -6.00 -3.49
CA GLN A 3 -30.51 -5.91 -2.49
C GLN A 3 -29.14 -6.08 -3.18
N PRO A 4 -28.09 -5.31 -2.83
CA PRO A 4 -26.76 -5.61 -3.35
C PRO A 4 -26.41 -7.03 -2.92
N ALA A 5 -26.02 -7.88 -3.86
CA ALA A 5 -25.67 -9.26 -3.58
C ALA A 5 -24.55 -9.28 -2.54
N ASP A 6 -24.82 -9.86 -1.37
CA ASP A 6 -23.79 -10.24 -0.41
C ASP A 6 -22.83 -11.20 -1.13
N LEU A 7 -21.64 -10.70 -1.47
CA LEU A 7 -20.57 -11.56 -1.96
C LEU A 7 -20.24 -12.57 -0.86
N PRO A 8 -20.01 -13.85 -1.20
CA PRO A 8 -19.62 -14.83 -0.20
C PRO A 8 -18.31 -14.39 0.47
N PRO A 9 -18.16 -14.62 1.78
CA PRO A 9 -16.95 -14.25 2.50
C PRO A 9 -15.74 -14.97 1.93
N ILE A 10 -14.60 -14.29 1.98
CA ILE A 10 -13.29 -14.82 1.61
C ILE A 10 -12.98 -15.97 2.57
N PRO A 11 -12.69 -17.18 2.08
CA PRO A 11 -12.41 -18.28 2.98
C PRO A 11 -11.10 -18.05 3.77
N LEU A 12 -11.07 -18.60 4.99
CA LEU A 12 -10.09 -18.23 6.02
C LEU A 12 -8.64 -18.42 5.58
N GLU A 13 -8.32 -19.53 4.90
CA GLU A 13 -6.95 -19.83 4.43
C GLU A 13 -6.47 -18.79 3.41
N GLN A 14 -7.33 -18.43 2.45
CA GLN A 14 -7.04 -17.39 1.45
C GLN A 14 -6.87 -16.04 2.14
N ALA A 15 -7.73 -15.70 3.11
CA ALA A 15 -7.62 -14.46 3.85
C ALA A 15 -6.32 -14.38 4.67
N GLN A 16 -5.88 -15.49 5.28
CA GLN A 16 -4.59 -15.56 5.97
C GLN A 16 -3.42 -15.33 5.01
N GLN A 17 -3.43 -15.95 3.84
CA GLN A 17 -2.38 -15.79 2.85
C GLN A 17 -2.32 -14.36 2.29
N ILE A 18 -3.47 -13.74 2.00
CA ILE A 18 -3.52 -12.36 1.53
C ILE A 18 -3.04 -11.40 2.63
N ARG A 19 -3.38 -11.66 3.90
CA ARG A 19 -2.85 -10.86 5.03
C ARG A 19 -1.33 -10.96 5.14
N ALA A 20 -0.74 -12.13 4.89
CA ALA A 20 0.71 -12.30 4.86
C ALA A 20 1.35 -11.46 3.73
N TYR A 21 0.82 -11.52 2.51
CA TYR A 21 1.31 -10.69 1.40
C TYR A 21 1.12 -9.19 1.64
N ALA A 22 0.00 -8.78 2.24
CA ALA A 22 -0.23 -7.37 2.59
C ALA A 22 0.72 -6.89 3.70
N HIS A 23 1.16 -7.80 4.58
CA HIS A 23 2.23 -7.57 5.55
C HIS A 23 3.58 -7.35 4.86
N ASP A 24 3.98 -8.27 3.99
CA ASP A 24 5.25 -8.16 3.26
C ASP A 24 5.29 -6.90 2.38
N LEU A 25 4.16 -6.55 1.76
CA LEU A 25 4.02 -5.31 0.99
C LEU A 25 4.17 -4.06 1.87
N SER A 26 3.66 -4.07 3.10
CA SER A 26 3.89 -2.95 4.04
C SER A 26 5.35 -2.79 4.38
N ASN A 27 6.06 -3.90 4.62
CA ASN A 27 7.49 -3.86 4.95
C ASN A 27 8.30 -3.28 3.77
N ALA A 28 7.97 -3.69 2.54
CA ALA A 28 8.60 -3.13 1.34
C ALA A 28 8.29 -1.63 1.18
N LEU A 29 7.04 -1.20 1.38
CA LEU A 29 6.65 0.21 1.27
C LEU A 29 7.30 1.08 2.34
N GLU A 30 7.48 0.55 3.56
CA GLU A 30 8.17 1.25 4.63
C GLU A 30 9.63 1.54 4.25
N ILE A 31 10.36 0.55 3.70
CA ILE A 31 11.74 0.75 3.23
C ILE A 31 11.79 1.82 2.15
N ILE A 32 10.88 1.80 1.17
CA ILE A 32 10.86 2.78 0.08
C ILE A 32 10.51 4.18 0.62
N LEU A 33 9.55 4.29 1.54
CA LEU A 33 9.19 5.56 2.17
C LEU A 33 10.36 6.16 2.96
N GLN A 34 11.03 5.36 3.79
CA GLN A 34 12.21 5.80 4.52
C GLN A 34 13.33 6.23 3.57
N THR A 35 13.52 5.50 2.47
CA THR A 35 14.51 5.85 1.45
C THR A 35 14.16 7.18 0.76
N SER A 36 12.89 7.39 0.38
CA SER A 36 12.39 8.66 -0.19
C SER A 36 12.61 9.83 0.76
N TYR A 37 12.38 9.62 2.06
CA TYR A 37 12.63 10.61 3.10
C TYR A 37 14.13 10.95 3.20
N LEU A 38 15.00 9.94 3.25
CA LEU A 38 16.46 10.13 3.32
C LEU A 38 17.03 10.82 2.08
N LEU A 39 16.55 10.49 0.88
CA LEU A 39 16.91 11.23 -0.34
C LEU A 39 16.56 12.72 -0.23
N GLY A 40 15.57 13.03 0.58
CA GLY A 40 15.13 14.38 0.84
C GLY A 40 16.00 15.24 1.73
N THR A 41 16.94 14.64 2.44
CA THR A 41 17.91 15.35 3.27
C THR A 41 19.15 15.75 2.47
N LEU A 42 19.28 15.26 1.22
CA LEU A 42 20.35 15.60 0.31
C LEU A 42 20.02 16.86 -0.50
N GLU A 43 21.05 17.62 -0.87
CA GLU A 43 20.93 18.68 -1.86
C GLU A 43 20.78 18.07 -3.26
N LEU A 44 19.52 17.86 -3.66
CA LEU A 44 19.18 17.43 -5.01
C LEU A 44 18.99 18.66 -5.90
N GLY A 45 19.56 18.62 -7.11
CA GLY A 45 19.21 19.55 -8.17
C GLY A 45 17.74 19.41 -8.59
N GLU A 46 17.25 20.33 -9.42
CA GLU A 46 15.83 20.42 -9.82
C GLU A 46 15.23 19.08 -10.29
N GLN A 47 15.94 18.36 -11.17
CA GLN A 47 15.50 17.05 -11.67
C GLN A 47 15.44 15.99 -10.56
N GLY A 48 16.41 16.00 -9.64
CA GLY A 48 16.41 15.10 -8.49
C GLY A 48 15.24 15.37 -7.54
N GLN A 49 14.90 16.64 -7.29
CA GLN A 49 13.71 17.01 -6.52
C GLN A 49 12.43 16.55 -7.22
N HIS A 50 12.36 16.70 -8.55
CA HIS A 50 11.21 16.22 -9.33
C HIS A 50 11.01 14.71 -9.21
N TRP A 51 12.06 13.91 -9.41
CA TRP A 51 11.98 12.46 -9.27
C TRP A 51 11.67 12.00 -7.85
N ARG A 52 12.23 12.68 -6.84
CA ARG A 52 11.88 12.43 -5.44
C ARG A 52 10.40 12.66 -5.19
N LYS A 53 9.82 13.74 -5.72
CA LYS A 53 8.39 14.00 -5.59
C LYS A 53 7.55 12.90 -6.23
N LEU A 54 7.91 12.46 -7.43
CA LEU A 54 7.23 11.34 -8.09
C LEU A 54 7.31 10.03 -7.28
N LEU A 55 8.48 9.76 -6.67
CA LEU A 55 8.67 8.62 -5.79
C LEU A 55 7.77 8.71 -4.55
N ASP A 56 7.76 9.87 -3.87
CA ASP A 56 6.96 10.08 -2.67
C ASP A 56 5.46 9.92 -2.97
N ASP A 57 4.97 10.58 -4.03
CA ASP A 57 3.57 10.48 -4.46
C ASP A 57 3.17 9.02 -4.78
N GLY A 58 4.04 8.28 -5.47
CA GLY A 58 3.81 6.87 -5.82
C GLY A 58 3.78 5.95 -4.59
N VAL A 59 4.68 6.15 -3.63
CA VAL A 59 4.73 5.37 -2.39
C VAL A 59 3.52 5.64 -1.52
N GLN A 60 3.10 6.90 -1.39
CA GLN A 60 1.88 7.26 -0.65
C GLN A 60 0.64 6.62 -1.28
N GLN A 61 0.54 6.62 -2.62
CA GLN A 61 -0.54 5.95 -3.33
C GLN A 61 -0.54 4.44 -3.06
N ALA A 62 0.62 3.78 -3.16
CA ALA A 62 0.74 2.35 -2.90
C ALA A 62 0.42 1.98 -1.44
N ALA A 63 0.85 2.81 -0.47
CA ALA A 63 0.51 2.64 0.94
C ALA A 63 -1.00 2.75 1.19
N ARG A 64 -1.67 3.70 0.53
CA ARG A 64 -3.14 3.81 0.58
C ARG A 64 -3.81 2.57 -0.01
N VAL A 65 -3.37 2.09 -1.16
CA VAL A 65 -3.93 0.88 -1.78
C VAL A 65 -3.73 -0.35 -0.88
N ASN A 66 -2.56 -0.52 -0.28
CA ASN A 66 -2.30 -1.65 0.62
C ASN A 66 -3.15 -1.57 1.90
N ARG A 67 -3.39 -0.36 2.42
CA ARG A 67 -4.33 -0.15 3.54
C ARG A 67 -5.74 -0.56 3.16
N ASN A 68 -6.25 -0.08 2.03
CA ASN A 68 -7.57 -0.43 1.53
C ASN A 68 -7.70 -1.95 1.29
N LEU A 69 -6.65 -2.61 0.81
CA LEU A 69 -6.61 -4.07 0.67
C LEU A 69 -6.77 -4.76 2.02
N ARG A 70 -6.00 -4.36 3.04
CA ARG A 70 -6.09 -4.93 4.39
C ARG A 70 -7.48 -4.75 4.99
N GLU A 71 -8.06 -3.56 4.84
CA GLU A 71 -9.41 -3.26 5.30
C GLU A 71 -10.44 -4.12 4.54
N TYR A 72 -10.31 -4.26 3.23
CA TYR A 72 -11.20 -5.11 2.44
C TYR A 72 -11.15 -6.56 2.92
N ILE A 73 -9.95 -7.13 3.11
CA ILE A 73 -9.83 -8.50 3.63
C ILE A 73 -10.41 -8.61 5.04
N GLN A 74 -10.16 -7.64 5.92
CA GLN A 74 -10.69 -7.66 7.29
C GLN A 74 -12.23 -7.64 7.35
N HIS A 75 -12.88 -6.89 6.46
CA HIS A 75 -14.35 -6.79 6.44
C HIS A 75 -15.03 -7.94 5.68
N ASN A 76 -14.29 -8.69 4.86
CA ASN A 76 -14.86 -9.70 3.96
C ASN A 76 -14.34 -11.12 4.21
N SER A 77 -13.52 -11.39 5.24
CA SER A 77 -13.01 -12.74 5.58
C SER A 77 -13.56 -13.29 6.88
#